data_AF-A0A183U475-F1
#
_entry.id   AF-A0A183U475-F1
#
_cell.length_a   1.000
_cell.length_b   1.000
_cell.length_c   1.000
_cell.angle_alpha   90.00
_cell.angle_beta   90.00
_cell.angle_gamma   90.00
#
_symmetry.space_group_name_H-M   'P 1'
#
loop_
_entity.id
_entity.type
_entity.pdbx_description
1 polymer ?
#
loop_
_entity_poly.entity_id
_entity_poly.type
_entity_poly.pdbx_seq_one_letter_code
_entity_poly.pdbx_strand_id
1 'polypeptide(L)' 'LQKFTVKLTEHIVICDSKGEDINTSWYKYFTARFRGFFLKHWKELFEFSETIDKQLFKANTIDAQVMENYTMFISLKC' A
#
# COMPACT_ATOMS: atom_id res chain seq x y z
N LEU A 1 -4.99 2.27 6.19
CA LEU A 1 -4.82 1.86 4.78
C LEU A 1 -5.13 3.01 3.82
N GLN A 2 -6.35 3.57 3.82
CA GLN A 2 -6.71 4.69 2.93
C GLN A 2 -5.71 5.86 2.91
N LYS A 3 -5.24 6.33 4.09
CA LYS A 3 -4.23 7.41 4.15
C LYS A 3 -2.90 7.05 3.46
N PHE A 4 -2.50 5.77 3.49
CA PHE A 4 -1.30 5.30 2.80
C PHE A 4 -1.52 5.30 1.29
N THR A 5 -2.66 4.80 0.84
CA THR A 5 -3.05 4.82 -0.57
C THR A 5 -3.03 6.23 -1.12
N VAL A 6 -3.73 7.17 -0.46
CA VAL A 6 -3.78 8.58 -0.90
C VAL A 6 -2.37 9.17 -0.99
N LYS A 7 -1.52 8.96 0.02
CA LYS A 7 -0.15 9.50 0.01
C LYS A 7 0.73 8.89 -1.09
N LEU A 8 0.59 7.60 -1.38
CA LEU A 8 1.36 6.97 -2.45
C LEU A 8 0.88 7.45 -3.82
N THR A 9 -0.43 7.54 -4.03
CA THR A 9 -1.03 8.07 -5.26
C THR A 9 -0.62 9.53 -5.50
N GLU A 10 -0.65 10.38 -4.47
CA GLU A 10 -0.14 11.76 -4.56
C GLU A 10 1.32 11.79 -5.03
N HIS A 11 2.19 10.96 -4.45
CA HIS A 11 3.60 10.88 -4.83
C HIS A 11 3.78 10.44 -6.28
N ILE A 12 3.04 9.41 -6.71
CA ILE A 12 3.09 8.89 -8.08
C ILE A 12 2.66 9.96 -9.09
N VAL A 13 1.54 10.65 -8.84
CA VAL A 13 1.06 11.74 -9.71
C VAL A 13 2.07 12.88 -9.78
N ILE A 14 2.73 13.23 -8.66
CA ILE A 14 3.77 14.27 -8.64
C ILE A 14 4.98 13.84 -9.48
N CYS A 15 5.49 12.62 -9.30
CA CYS A 15 6.62 12.11 -10.08
C CYS A 15 6.28 12.06 -11.57
N ASP A 16 5.11 11.55 -11.94
CA ASP A 16 4.64 11.45 -13.32
C ASP A 16 4.53 12.84 -13.98
N SER A 17 3.94 13.81 -13.27
CA SER A 17 3.82 15.20 -13.75
C SER A 17 5.16 15.90 -14.02
N LYS A 18 6.24 15.41 -13.39
CA LYS A 18 7.60 15.96 -13.53
C LYS A 18 8.49 15.11 -14.44
N GLY A 19 8.03 13.94 -14.89
CA GLY A 19 8.85 12.96 -15.57
C GLY A 19 9.98 12.41 -14.69
N GLU A 20 9.79 12.37 -13.37
CA GLU A 20 10.76 11.89 -12.39
C GLU A 20 10.52 10.41 -12.03
N ASP A 21 11.58 9.70 -11.65
CA ASP A 21 11.47 8.32 -11.17
C ASP A 21 10.69 8.27 -9.83
N ILE A 22 9.69 7.39 -9.76
CA ILE A 22 8.88 7.13 -8.58
C ILE A 22 9.73 6.60 -7.42
N ASN A 23 10.83 5.87 -7.70
CA ASN A 23 11.71 5.18 -6.74
C ASN A 23 12.64 6.11 -5.93
N THR A 24 12.09 7.24 -5.47
CA THR A 24 12.76 8.20 -4.62
C THR A 24 13.11 7.63 -3.23
N SER A 25 14.02 8.29 -2.51
CA SER A 25 14.31 7.97 -1.11
C SER A 25 13.07 8.04 -0.22
N TRP A 26 12.17 8.99 -0.49
CA TRP A 26 10.89 9.10 0.22
C TRP A 26 10.01 7.88 -0.03
N TYR A 27 9.87 7.45 -1.28
CA TYR A 27 9.09 6.27 -1.66
C TYR A 27 9.61 5.01 -0.96
N LYS A 28 10.93 4.78 -0.96
CA LYS A 28 11.55 3.63 -0.30
C LYS A 28 11.31 3.64 1.21
N TYR A 29 11.48 4.80 1.85
CA TYR A 29 11.22 4.95 3.29
C TYR A 29 9.74 4.71 3.64
N PHE A 30 8.84 5.32 2.86
CA PHE A 30 7.41 5.25 3.11
C PHE A 30 6.86 3.83 2.93
N THR A 31 7.25 3.14 1.85
CA THR A 31 6.85 1.75 1.58
C THR A 31 7.43 0.79 2.63
N ALA A 32 8.66 0.98 3.09
CA ALA A 32 9.23 0.18 4.18
C ALA A 32 8.45 0.34 5.50
N ARG A 33 8.08 1.57 5.87
CA ARG A 33 7.20 1.85 7.03
C ARG A 33 5.84 1.19 6.88
N PHE A 34 5.28 1.21 5.67
CA PHE A 34 3.99 0.60 5.38
C PHE A 34 4.03 -0.93 5.53
N ARG A 35 5.08 -1.58 5.02
CA ARG A 35 5.33 -3.02 5.26
C ARG A 35 5.47 -3.33 6.75
N GLY A 36 6.23 -2.52 7.48
CA GLY A 36 6.39 -2.67 8.93
C GLY A 36 5.07 -2.55 9.69
N PHE A 37 4.13 -1.70 9.25
CA PHE A 37 2.79 -1.61 9.82
C PHE A 37 2.01 -2.92 9.65
N PHE A 38 2.01 -3.51 8.44
CA PHE A 38 1.35 -4.78 8.21
C PHE A 38 1.90 -5.89 9.10
N LEU A 39 3.24 -6.00 9.17
CA LEU A 39 3.89 -7.00 10.00
C LEU A 39 3.62 -6.80 11.50
N LYS A 40 3.52 -5.56 11.97
CA LYS A 40 3.24 -5.28 13.40
C LYS A 40 1.81 -5.67 13.79
N HIS A 41 0.85 -5.47 12.89
CA HIS A 41 -0.58 -5.68 13.14
C HIS A 41 -1.12 -6.96 12.50
N TRP A 42 -0.23 -7.92 12.19
CA TRP A 42 -0.53 -9.01 11.28
C TRP A 42 -1.73 -9.86 11.71
N LYS A 43 -1.86 -10.12 13.01
CA LYS A 43 -2.93 -10.95 13.58
C LYS A 43 -4.32 -10.36 13.31
N GLU A 44 -4.49 -9.08 13.61
CA GLU A 44 -5.73 -8.33 13.39
C GLU A 44 -6.02 -8.23 11.87
N LEU A 45 -4.99 -7.96 11.07
CA LEU A 45 -5.13 -7.81 9.63
C LEU A 45 -5.50 -9.13 8.93
N PHE A 46 -5.03 -10.27 9.43
CA PHE A 46 -5.43 -11.59 8.91
C PHE A 46 -6.85 -11.96 9.31
N GLU A 47 -7.28 -11.61 10.52
CA GLU A 47 -8.65 -11.79 11.00
C GLU A 47 -9.65 -10.97 10.18
N PHE A 48 -9.31 -9.72 9.86
CA PHE A 48 -10.17 -8.82 9.08
C PHE A 48 -9.89 -8.79 7.58
N SER A 49 -9.06 -9.69 7.06
CA SER A 49 -8.60 -9.70 5.65
C SER A 49 -9.75 -9.60 4.64
N GLU A 50 -10.83 -10.38 4.77
CA GLU A 50 -11.98 -10.29 3.85
C GLU A 50 -12.68 -8.93 3.85
N THR A 51 -12.75 -8.27 5.01
CA THR A 51 -13.35 -6.93 5.12
C THR A 51 -12.44 -5.89 4.52
N ILE A 52 -11.14 -6.03 4.75
CA ILE A 52 -10.10 -5.17 4.18
C ILE A 52 -10.09 -5.29 2.66
N ASP A 53 -10.14 -6.51 2.11
CA ASP A 53 -10.27 -6.78 0.68
C ASP A 53 -11.48 -6.04 0.11
N LYS A 54 -12.67 -6.27 0.68
CA LYS A 54 -13.90 -5.60 0.22
C LYS A 54 -13.81 -4.07 0.27
N GLN A 55 -13.06 -3.49 1.21
CA GLN A 55 -12.87 -2.05 1.30
C GLN A 55 -11.80 -1.53 0.34
N LEU A 56 -10.70 -2.26 0.16
CA LEU A 56 -9.61 -1.92 -0.75
C LEU A 56 -10.07 -2.04 -2.21
N PHE A 57 -10.74 -3.13 -2.58
CA PHE A 57 -11.25 -3.36 -3.94
C PHE A 57 -12.45 -2.47 -4.32
N LYS A 58 -13.15 -1.87 -3.35
CA LYS A 58 -14.17 -0.83 -3.62
C LYS A 58 -13.55 0.53 -3.89
N ALA A 59 -12.35 0.78 -3.40
CA ALA A 59 -11.60 1.96 -3.76
C ALA A 59 -10.99 1.71 -5.15
N ASN A 60 -11.73 2.02 -6.21
CA ASN A 60 -11.29 1.90 -7.62
C ASN A 60 -10.07 2.78 -7.99
N THR A 61 -9.36 3.28 -6.98
CA THR A 61 -8.27 4.26 -7.05
C THR A 61 -7.02 3.80 -6.29
N ILE A 62 -6.97 2.55 -5.82
CA ILE A 62 -5.75 2.05 -5.19
C ILE A 62 -4.72 1.75 -6.26
N ASP A 63 -3.63 2.50 -6.20
CA ASP A 63 -2.48 2.29 -7.07
C ASP A 63 -1.95 0.85 -6.99
N ALA A 64 -1.55 0.31 -8.14
CA ALA A 64 -1.10 -1.08 -8.29
C ALA A 64 0.05 -1.44 -7.34
N GLN A 65 0.94 -0.51 -7.00
CA GLN A 65 2.03 -0.76 -6.08
C GLN A 65 1.59 -0.86 -4.62
N VAL A 66 0.53 -0.13 -4.22
CA VAL A 66 -0.06 -0.30 -2.89
C VAL A 66 -0.69 -1.69 -2.77
N MET A 67 -1.39 -2.11 -3.82
CA MET A 67 -1.99 -3.43 -3.90
C MET A 67 -0.93 -4.53 -3.83
N GLU A 68 0.18 -4.38 -4.56
CA GLU A 68 1.28 -5.36 -4.56
C GLU A 68 1.87 -5.57 -3.17
N ASN A 69 2.10 -4.50 -2.39
CA ASN A 69 2.59 -4.61 -1.01
C ASN A 69 1.60 -5.35 -0.10
N TYR A 70 0.30 -5.13 -0.29
CA TYR A 70 -0.74 -5.82 0.47
C TYR A 70 -0.89 -7.29 0.05
N THR A 71 -0.87 -7.58 -1.26
CA THR A 71 -0.91 -8.94 -1.81
C THR A 71 0.28 -9.77 -1.33
N MET A 72 1.49 -9.20 -1.34
CA MET A 72 2.68 -9.85 -0.75
C MET A 72 2.45 -10.16 0.73
N PHE A 73 1.89 -9.24 1.50
CA PHE A 73 1.60 -9.48 2.92
C PHE A 73 0.57 -10.59 3.13
N ILE A 74 -0.54 -10.60 2.38
CA ILE A 74 -1.58 -11.63 2.48
C ILE A 74 -1.07 -13.01 2.06
N SER A 75 -0.12 -13.10 1.13
CA SER A 75 0.53 -14.38 0.78
C SER A 75 1.30 -15.03 1.95
N LEU A 76 1.63 -14.27 3.00
CA LEU A 76 2.23 -14.81 4.22
C LEU A 76 1.23 -15.54 5.13
N LYS A 77 -0.07 -15.48 4.83
CA LYS A 77 -1.12 -16.22 5.53
C LYS A 77 -1.18 -17.72 5.13
N CYS A 78 -0.43 -18.12 4.10
CA CYS A 78 -0.32 -19.49 3.62
C CYS A 78 0.16 -20.48 4.68
#